data_AF-A0A0K1FF38-F1
#
_entry.id   AF-A0A0K1FF38-F1
#
_cell.length_a   1.000
_cell.length_b   1.000
_cell.length_c   1.000
_cell.angle_alpha   90.00
_cell.angle_beta   90.00
_cell.angle_gamma   90.00
#
_symmetry.space_group_name_H-M   'P 1'
#
loop_
_entity.id
_entity.type
_entity.pdbx_description
1 polymer ?
#
loop_
_entity_poly.entity_id
_entity_poly.type
_entity_poly.pdbx_seq_one_letter_code
_entity_poly.pdbx_strand_id
1 'polypeptide(L)'
;MVWEWRPADGRHTGGNLYGDEAIPPQPPAEKTPKLLRAMRSLVKTSTNFWQSRSELFLKQARLMANYEDDYDYRGTVNQYFPTYDSLTDPELRGYFAWRTKVRRGEVERRGMSYVSLYAYELLALVGCTSPMDAYERLHIFGHAYGALDPQILRCLKDWERALIIYYGLSPALLEEHDGAVQERRQDDAVYVMLHQEEHTAEEIMAAVCTLSSYRLERSKLYRAHTAEADAIVLRVLARVKEYYEKHRICDFFSDCIAHSCTRSVDLFASAVFHPPRAEEDRIYAVHPLRQYECAGGAWQLHSYERTDGAAQRIGGLLRGVDTQLREHYGLTEIRLPQLLKWQWKIIREETAEFFAAQREIEARRVHLDFSQLDRIRADAAVTEERLIVDEDDELLPVAGENISPLMQEHSPQPPAAQDAAAAPYTNPQQQDTPSSSSVDHGLTQAEKRLLCALLTGGTLDWVRAEGQILSVLVDGINEKLYEDFSDTVIEGEPPAVVEDYRDELEGRYSHGIE
;
A
#
# COMPACT_ATOMS: atom_id res chain seq x y z
N MET A 1 34.21 43.50 33.41
CA MET A 1 35.66 43.37 33.65
C MET A 1 36.33 43.19 32.30
N VAL A 2 36.91 44.28 31.81
CA VAL A 2 37.78 44.32 30.64
C VAL A 2 39.18 44.03 31.16
N TRP A 3 39.91 43.10 30.54
CA TRP A 3 41.33 42.89 30.84
C TRP A 3 42.14 42.98 29.56
N GLU A 4 43.06 43.93 29.62
CA GLU A 4 43.95 44.44 28.59
C GLU A 4 45.03 43.44 28.19
N TRP A 5 45.38 43.46 26.90
CA TRP A 5 46.59 42.84 26.36
C TRP A 5 47.81 43.73 26.65
N ARG A 6 48.85 43.17 27.28
CA ARG A 6 50.21 43.74 27.28
C ARG A 6 51.10 42.94 26.33
N PRO A 7 51.80 43.55 25.37
CA PRO A 7 52.82 42.86 24.59
C PRO A 7 54.16 42.87 25.35
N ALA A 8 54.82 41.72 25.43
CA ALA A 8 56.21 41.63 25.89
C ALA A 8 57.13 41.35 24.69
N ASP A 9 58.01 42.33 24.47
CA ASP A 9 59.28 42.36 23.74
C ASP A 9 59.65 41.22 22.78
N GLY A 10 59.76 41.61 21.51
CA GLY A 10 60.59 40.92 20.54
C GLY A 10 62.05 41.36 20.66
N ARG A 11 62.98 40.39 20.68
CA ARG A 11 64.16 40.41 19.80
C ARG A 11 64.97 39.10 19.86
N HIS A 12 65.24 38.60 18.64
CA HIS A 12 66.33 37.70 18.23
C HIS A 12 66.25 36.22 18.59
N THR A 13 65.86 35.40 17.61
CA THR A 13 66.79 34.49 16.89
C THR A 13 66.07 33.94 15.65
N GLY A 14 66.20 34.67 14.54
CA GLY A 14 65.92 34.12 13.22
C GLY A 14 67.12 33.26 12.80
N GLY A 15 66.92 31.96 12.67
CA GLY A 15 67.91 31.02 12.18
C GLY A 15 67.59 29.59 12.61
N ASN A 16 67.11 28.78 11.65
CA ASN A 16 66.87 27.33 11.73
C ASN A 16 65.52 26.85 12.32
N LEU A 17 64.41 27.11 11.62
CA LEU A 17 63.13 26.40 11.87
C LEU A 17 62.74 25.37 10.79
N TYR A 18 63.63 25.09 9.83
CA TYR A 18 63.48 23.97 8.89
C TYR A 18 64.83 23.25 8.81
N GLY A 19 64.96 22.17 9.58
CA GLY A 19 65.98 21.15 9.35
C GLY A 19 65.37 20.06 8.50
N ASP A 20 66.08 19.59 7.49
CA ASP A 20 65.72 18.39 6.74
C ASP A 20 65.70 17.19 7.73
N GLU A 21 64.53 16.85 8.25
CA GLU A 21 64.34 15.58 8.93
C GLU A 21 64.39 14.48 7.88
N ALA A 22 65.43 13.64 7.96
CA ALA A 22 65.50 12.43 7.17
C ALA A 22 64.26 11.58 7.43
N ILE A 23 63.46 11.32 6.38
CA ILE A 23 62.34 10.39 6.43
C ILE A 23 62.91 9.07 7.01
N PRO A 24 62.40 8.58 8.16
CA PRO A 24 62.90 7.34 8.73
C PRO A 24 62.89 6.25 7.66
N PRO A 25 63.96 5.46 7.52
CA PRO A 25 64.04 4.45 6.47
C PRO A 25 62.81 3.57 6.58
N GLN A 26 62.05 3.45 5.47
CA GLN A 26 60.90 2.57 5.45
C GLN A 26 61.35 1.19 5.94
N PRO A 27 60.61 0.57 6.87
CA PRO A 27 60.91 -0.80 7.27
C PRO A 27 61.02 -1.65 6.00
N PRO A 28 61.99 -2.59 5.94
CA PRO A 28 62.21 -3.38 4.73
C PRO A 28 60.89 -3.99 4.30
N ALA A 29 60.48 -3.72 3.05
CA ALA A 29 59.21 -4.21 2.52
C ALA A 29 59.15 -5.72 2.73
N GLU A 30 58.21 -6.16 3.60
CA GLU A 30 57.96 -7.58 3.79
C GLU A 30 57.71 -8.22 2.43
N LYS A 31 58.30 -9.40 2.19
CA LYS A 31 58.20 -10.05 0.88
C LYS A 31 56.75 -10.43 0.61
N THR A 32 56.07 -9.62 -0.21
CA THR A 32 54.69 -9.91 -0.63
C THR A 32 54.62 -11.28 -1.32
N PRO A 33 53.72 -12.18 -0.88
CA PRO A 33 53.48 -13.48 -1.50
C PRO A 33 53.35 -13.40 -3.02
N LYS A 34 53.88 -14.41 -3.73
CA LYS A 34 53.91 -14.42 -5.21
C LYS A 34 52.52 -14.25 -5.82
N LEU A 35 51.50 -14.90 -5.23
CA LEU A 35 50.14 -14.84 -5.74
C LEU A 35 49.50 -13.45 -5.53
N LEU A 36 49.78 -12.78 -4.40
CA LEU A 36 49.35 -11.39 -4.18
C LEU A 36 49.99 -10.42 -5.18
N ARG A 37 51.27 -10.62 -5.51
CA ARG A 37 51.93 -9.84 -6.57
C ARG A 37 51.30 -10.09 -7.94
N ALA A 38 50.97 -11.33 -8.26
CA ALA A 38 50.28 -11.68 -9.50
C ALA A 38 48.88 -11.03 -9.55
N MET A 39 48.11 -11.09 -8.47
CA MET A 39 46.81 -10.44 -8.35
C MET A 39 46.88 -8.92 -8.55
N ARG A 40 47.90 -8.26 -7.97
CA ARG A 40 48.15 -6.82 -8.17
C ARG A 40 48.52 -6.47 -9.60
N SER A 41 49.26 -7.36 -10.28
CA SER A 41 49.64 -7.13 -11.68
C SER A 41 48.43 -7.13 -12.61
N LEU A 42 47.33 -7.83 -12.28
CA LEU A 42 46.10 -7.81 -13.09
C LEU A 42 45.53 -6.40 -13.27
N VAL A 43 45.67 -5.54 -12.26
CA VAL A 43 45.23 -4.12 -12.34
C VAL A 43 46.22 -3.31 -13.17
N LYS A 44 47.52 -3.45 -12.90
CA LYS A 44 48.59 -2.69 -13.56
C LYS A 44 48.77 -3.03 -15.05
N THR A 45 48.47 -4.26 -15.43
CA THR A 45 48.60 -4.77 -16.80
C THR A 45 47.27 -4.66 -17.57
N SER A 46 46.22 -4.12 -16.97
CA SER A 46 45.00 -3.79 -17.69
C SER A 46 45.28 -2.64 -18.69
N THR A 47 45.72 -3.00 -19.88
CA THR A 47 45.94 -2.07 -21.01
C THR A 47 44.62 -1.60 -21.63
N ASN A 48 43.49 -2.12 -21.15
CA ASN A 48 42.16 -1.82 -21.65
C ASN A 48 41.50 -0.78 -20.74
N PHE A 49 41.43 0.47 -21.22
CA PHE A 49 40.74 1.61 -20.59
C PHE A 49 39.23 1.35 -20.28
N TRP A 50 38.70 0.21 -20.72
CA TRP A 50 37.29 -0.17 -20.69
C TRP A 50 36.93 -1.18 -19.59
N GLN A 51 37.89 -1.72 -18.82
CA GLN A 51 37.59 -2.69 -17.75
C GLN A 51 37.05 -1.97 -16.52
N SER A 52 35.88 -2.41 -16.05
CA SER A 52 35.28 -1.83 -14.86
C SER A 52 35.99 -2.29 -13.58
N ARG A 53 35.87 -1.49 -12.51
CA ARG A 53 36.39 -1.85 -11.18
C ARG A 53 35.83 -3.17 -10.67
N SER A 54 34.55 -3.46 -10.93
CA SER A 54 33.92 -4.71 -10.52
C SER A 54 34.39 -5.91 -11.34
N GLU A 55 34.68 -5.74 -12.64
CA GLU A 55 35.26 -6.78 -13.48
C GLU A 55 36.67 -7.17 -13.01
N LEU A 56 37.50 -6.16 -12.69
CA LEU A 56 38.84 -6.39 -12.13
C LEU A 56 38.77 -7.11 -10.79
N PHE A 57 37.86 -6.68 -9.91
CA PHE A 57 37.63 -7.36 -8.64
C PHE A 57 37.27 -8.84 -8.84
N LEU A 58 36.34 -9.15 -9.74
CA LEU A 58 35.95 -10.53 -10.04
C LEU A 58 37.13 -11.39 -10.52
N LYS A 59 37.97 -10.85 -11.42
CA LYS A 59 39.17 -11.56 -11.91
C LYS A 59 40.16 -11.84 -10.78
N GLN A 60 40.40 -10.85 -9.93
CA GLN A 60 41.27 -11.02 -8.77
C GLN A 60 40.70 -12.03 -7.77
N ALA A 61 39.40 -11.95 -7.46
CA ALA A 61 38.72 -12.85 -6.54
C ALA A 61 38.77 -14.30 -7.02
N ARG A 62 38.55 -14.55 -8.32
CA ARG A 62 38.71 -15.87 -8.93
C ARG A 62 40.13 -16.41 -8.82
N LEU A 63 41.16 -15.58 -9.04
CA LEU A 63 42.56 -15.97 -8.85
C LEU A 63 42.86 -16.35 -7.38
N MET A 64 42.23 -15.64 -6.44
CA MET A 64 42.43 -15.81 -5.00
C MET A 64 41.42 -16.77 -4.35
N ALA A 65 40.62 -17.49 -5.14
CA ALA A 65 39.51 -18.30 -4.65
C ALA A 65 39.94 -19.30 -3.56
N ASN A 66 41.09 -19.94 -3.74
CA ASN A 66 41.67 -20.94 -2.84
C ASN A 66 42.88 -20.44 -2.04
N TYR A 67 43.18 -19.14 -2.09
CA TYR A 67 44.29 -18.58 -1.33
C TYR A 67 43.93 -18.48 0.15
N GLU A 68 44.82 -19.03 0.97
CA GLU A 68 44.81 -18.92 2.43
C GLU A 68 46.07 -18.18 2.90
N ASP A 69 45.96 -17.47 4.02
CA ASP A 69 47.07 -16.75 4.67
C ASP A 69 46.93 -16.93 6.20
N ASP A 70 47.99 -16.65 6.94
CA ASP A 70 48.06 -16.75 8.40
C ASP A 70 48.64 -15.48 9.05
N TYR A 71 48.76 -14.40 8.28
CA TYR A 71 49.31 -13.12 8.72
C TYR A 71 48.54 -12.48 9.89
N ASP A 72 49.25 -12.15 10.98
CA ASP A 72 48.70 -11.42 12.14
C ASP A 72 48.61 -9.91 11.84
N TYR A 73 47.49 -9.49 11.24
CA TYR A 73 47.16 -8.08 11.06
C TYR A 73 46.16 -7.59 12.12
N ARG A 74 46.53 -6.55 12.86
CA ARG A 74 45.72 -5.96 13.95
C ARG A 74 45.07 -4.62 13.62
N GLY A 75 45.22 -4.14 12.39
CA GLY A 75 44.59 -2.90 11.96
C GLY A 75 43.10 -3.07 11.64
N THR A 76 42.38 -1.95 11.55
CA THR A 76 40.97 -1.90 11.11
C THR A 76 40.88 -1.16 9.80
N VAL A 77 40.11 -1.71 8.84
CA VAL A 77 39.94 -1.12 7.51
C VAL A 77 38.46 -0.82 7.29
N ASN A 78 38.14 0.45 7.03
CA ASN A 78 36.78 0.92 6.77
C ASN A 78 36.81 1.85 5.55
N GLN A 79 36.48 1.29 4.40
CA GLN A 79 36.36 1.98 3.12
C GLN A 79 35.01 1.63 2.50
N TYR A 80 34.38 2.61 1.87
CA TYR A 80 33.13 2.42 1.14
C TYR A 80 33.38 1.65 -0.15
N PHE A 81 32.55 0.64 -0.42
CA PHE A 81 32.64 -0.21 -1.60
C PHE A 81 34.07 -0.74 -1.85
N PRO A 82 34.68 -1.49 -0.92
CA PRO A 82 36.07 -1.92 -1.05
C PRO A 82 36.25 -2.92 -2.20
N THR A 83 37.42 -2.87 -2.82
CA THR A 83 37.95 -3.94 -3.68
C THR A 83 39.32 -4.33 -3.15
N TYR A 84 39.89 -5.45 -3.59
CA TYR A 84 41.24 -5.81 -3.15
C TYR A 84 42.28 -4.73 -3.48
N ASP A 85 42.10 -4.00 -4.58
CA ASP A 85 43.02 -2.93 -4.94
C ASP A 85 43.02 -1.76 -3.94
N SER A 86 41.92 -1.59 -3.21
CA SER A 86 41.72 -0.50 -2.26
C SER A 86 42.46 -0.71 -0.93
N LEU A 87 42.89 -1.94 -0.65
CA LEU A 87 43.66 -2.29 0.54
C LEU A 87 45.15 -2.25 0.22
N THR A 88 46.01 -1.99 1.21
CA THR A 88 47.47 -2.17 1.13
C THR A 88 47.85 -3.66 1.20
N ASP A 89 49.10 -4.01 0.90
CA ASP A 89 49.54 -5.41 0.94
C ASP A 89 49.41 -6.04 2.35
N PRO A 90 49.78 -5.38 3.46
CA PRO A 90 49.52 -5.91 4.81
C PRO A 90 48.02 -6.06 5.12
N GLU A 91 47.19 -5.11 4.70
CA GLU A 91 45.74 -5.18 4.88
C GLU A 91 45.11 -6.33 4.08
N LEU A 92 45.62 -6.61 2.87
CA LEU A 92 45.17 -7.76 2.07
C LEU A 92 45.56 -9.08 2.72
N ARG A 93 46.79 -9.20 3.20
CA ARG A 93 47.22 -10.40 3.94
C ARG A 93 46.36 -10.61 5.19
N GLY A 94 46.07 -9.53 5.92
CA GLY A 94 45.11 -9.54 7.03
C GLY A 94 43.70 -10.00 6.62
N TYR A 95 43.22 -9.54 5.47
CA TYR A 95 41.93 -9.96 4.92
C TYR A 95 41.91 -11.46 4.60
N PHE A 96 42.93 -11.97 3.89
CA PHE A 96 42.98 -13.38 3.53
C PHE A 96 43.18 -14.28 4.74
N ALA A 97 43.92 -13.85 5.77
CA ALA A 97 44.02 -14.57 7.04
C ALA A 97 42.67 -14.62 7.76
N TRP A 98 41.97 -13.48 7.85
CA TRP A 98 40.62 -13.43 8.44
C TRP A 98 39.60 -14.26 7.65
N ARG A 99 39.58 -14.16 6.31
CA ARG A 99 38.73 -14.98 5.43
C ARG A 99 38.98 -16.48 5.60
N THR A 100 40.23 -16.88 5.81
CA THR A 100 40.59 -18.28 6.07
C THR A 100 39.95 -18.77 7.36
N LYS A 101 39.97 -17.97 8.44
CA LYS A 101 39.27 -18.28 9.70
C LYS A 101 37.76 -18.33 9.53
N VAL A 102 37.17 -17.34 8.85
CA VAL A 102 35.71 -17.28 8.59
C VAL A 102 35.24 -18.54 7.85
N ARG A 103 35.98 -18.99 6.83
CA ARG A 103 35.65 -20.22 6.08
C ARG A 103 35.75 -21.50 6.91
N ARG A 104 36.49 -21.47 8.03
CA ARG A 104 36.59 -22.57 9.01
C ARG A 104 35.55 -22.44 10.13
N GLY A 105 34.68 -21.44 10.09
CA GLY A 105 33.64 -21.18 11.09
C GLY A 105 34.06 -20.24 12.22
N GLU A 106 35.30 -19.74 12.21
CA GLU A 106 35.82 -18.80 13.21
C GLU A 106 35.54 -17.35 12.76
N VAL A 107 34.37 -16.82 13.13
CA VAL A 107 33.96 -15.45 12.77
C VAL A 107 34.40 -14.47 13.86
N GLU A 108 35.41 -13.65 13.54
CA GLU A 108 35.86 -12.55 14.40
C GLU A 108 35.41 -11.20 13.86
N ARG A 109 35.10 -10.25 14.76
CA ARG A 109 34.81 -8.87 14.37
C ARG A 109 36.04 -8.21 13.72
N ARG A 110 35.84 -7.59 12.56
CA ARG A 110 36.82 -6.77 11.84
C ARG A 110 36.14 -5.52 11.25
N GLY A 111 36.89 -4.70 10.53
CA GLY A 111 36.36 -3.52 9.86
C GLY A 111 35.36 -3.89 8.75
N MET A 112 34.45 -2.97 8.45
CA MET A 112 33.39 -3.13 7.45
C MET A 112 33.93 -3.61 6.10
N SER A 113 35.14 -3.17 5.74
CA SER A 113 35.73 -3.52 4.44
C SER A 113 35.93 -5.02 4.25
N TYR A 114 36.37 -5.74 5.28
CA TYR A 114 36.61 -7.19 5.17
C TYR A 114 35.29 -7.95 4.97
N VAL A 115 34.26 -7.54 5.69
CA VAL A 115 32.93 -8.12 5.63
C VAL A 115 32.32 -7.90 4.24
N SER A 116 32.40 -6.67 3.72
CA SER A 116 31.94 -6.34 2.37
C SER A 116 32.70 -7.13 1.31
N LEU A 117 34.04 -7.23 1.39
CA LEU A 117 34.83 -8.01 0.44
C LEU A 117 34.41 -9.48 0.42
N TYR A 118 34.22 -10.08 1.60
CA TYR A 118 33.79 -11.47 1.69
C TYR A 118 32.39 -11.67 1.15
N ALA A 119 31.45 -10.77 1.44
CA ALA A 119 30.12 -10.80 0.85
C ALA A 119 30.18 -10.69 -0.68
N TYR A 120 30.97 -9.75 -1.23
CA TYR A 120 31.11 -9.58 -2.68
C TYR A 120 31.71 -10.81 -3.36
N GLU A 121 32.62 -11.52 -2.71
CA GLU A 121 33.10 -12.81 -3.19
C GLU A 121 31.98 -13.86 -3.29
N LEU A 122 31.14 -13.97 -2.25
CA LEU A 122 30.01 -14.90 -2.24
C LEU A 122 28.97 -14.52 -3.32
N LEU A 123 28.63 -13.23 -3.44
CA LEU A 123 27.76 -12.72 -4.51
C LEU A 123 28.29 -13.09 -5.90
N ALA A 124 29.61 -13.05 -6.09
CA ALA A 124 30.29 -13.43 -7.31
C ALA A 124 30.52 -14.96 -7.48
N LEU A 125 29.99 -15.78 -6.58
CA LEU A 125 30.15 -17.24 -6.50
C LEU A 125 31.61 -17.70 -6.36
N VAL A 126 32.49 -16.87 -5.79
CA VAL A 126 33.91 -17.17 -5.63
C VAL A 126 34.12 -18.16 -4.49
N GLY A 127 34.65 -19.34 -4.85
CA GLY A 127 34.86 -20.43 -3.89
C GLY A 127 33.57 -21.15 -3.47
N CYS A 128 32.47 -20.94 -4.18
CA CYS A 128 31.19 -21.62 -3.98
C CYS A 128 30.96 -22.67 -5.07
N THR A 129 30.26 -23.76 -4.76
CA THR A 129 29.95 -24.84 -5.72
C THR A 129 28.66 -24.58 -6.50
N SER A 130 27.75 -23.79 -5.95
CA SER A 130 26.48 -23.41 -6.56
C SER A 130 26.00 -22.06 -6.00
N PRO A 131 25.02 -21.41 -6.65
CA PRO A 131 24.36 -20.24 -6.06
C PRO A 131 23.68 -20.53 -4.71
N MET A 132 23.17 -21.75 -4.51
CA MET A 132 22.60 -22.16 -3.22
C MET A 132 23.67 -22.24 -2.12
N ASP A 133 24.85 -22.79 -2.42
CA ASP A 133 25.99 -22.81 -1.48
C ASP A 133 26.46 -21.38 -1.15
N ALA A 134 26.44 -20.46 -2.13
CA ALA A 134 26.73 -19.05 -1.87
C ALA A 134 25.69 -18.40 -0.94
N TYR A 135 24.40 -18.68 -1.16
CA TYR A 135 23.30 -18.25 -0.29
C TYR A 135 23.48 -18.76 1.14
N GLU A 136 23.64 -20.07 1.33
CA GLU A 136 23.76 -20.69 2.66
C GLU A 136 24.96 -20.11 3.43
N ARG A 137 26.10 -19.94 2.75
CA ARG A 137 27.29 -19.32 3.36
C ARG A 137 27.06 -17.87 3.74
N LEU A 138 26.40 -17.10 2.87
CA LEU A 138 26.11 -15.69 3.14
C LEU A 138 25.11 -15.56 4.30
N HIS A 139 24.08 -16.42 4.34
CA HIS A 139 23.07 -16.48 5.40
C HIS A 139 23.69 -16.83 6.75
N ILE A 140 24.44 -17.94 6.84
CA ILE A 140 25.14 -18.36 8.07
C ILE A 140 26.12 -17.30 8.54
N PHE A 141 26.92 -16.76 7.61
CA PHE A 141 27.86 -15.69 7.91
C PHE A 141 27.15 -14.44 8.40
N GLY A 142 26.06 -14.04 7.75
CA GLY A 142 25.30 -12.84 8.09
C GLY A 142 24.67 -12.91 9.47
N HIS A 143 24.15 -14.09 9.85
CA HIS A 143 23.66 -14.32 11.21
C HIS A 143 24.80 -14.24 12.25
N ALA A 144 25.91 -14.94 12.01
CA ALA A 144 27.04 -14.96 12.95
C ALA A 144 27.72 -13.58 13.10
N TYR A 145 27.98 -12.89 11.99
CA TYR A 145 28.63 -11.59 11.99
C TYR A 145 27.68 -10.47 12.47
N GLY A 146 26.40 -10.55 12.12
CA GLY A 146 25.40 -9.60 12.56
C GLY A 146 25.21 -9.52 14.08
N ALA A 147 25.41 -10.64 14.78
CA ALA A 147 25.45 -10.65 16.25
C ALA A 147 26.65 -9.85 16.82
N LEU A 148 27.74 -9.73 16.06
CA LEU A 148 28.94 -8.98 16.44
C LEU A 148 28.88 -7.51 16.04
N ASP A 149 28.28 -7.23 14.88
CA ASP A 149 28.13 -5.88 14.34
C ASP A 149 26.77 -5.69 13.66
N PRO A 150 25.75 -5.20 14.38
CA PRO A 150 24.41 -5.03 13.83
C PRO A 150 24.33 -4.00 12.70
N GLN A 151 25.32 -3.11 12.53
CA GLN A 151 25.25 -2.04 11.54
C GLN A 151 25.29 -2.56 10.10
N ILE A 152 25.93 -3.72 9.86
CA ILE A 152 26.02 -4.30 8.52
C ILE A 152 24.82 -5.20 8.17
N LEU A 153 24.01 -5.59 9.14
CA LEU A 153 22.91 -6.54 8.93
C LEU A 153 21.96 -6.11 7.81
N ARG A 154 21.68 -4.81 7.70
CA ARG A 154 20.84 -4.28 6.62
C ARG A 154 21.44 -4.60 5.24
N CYS A 155 22.71 -4.27 5.04
CA CYS A 155 23.39 -4.51 3.76
C CYS A 155 23.46 -6.00 3.44
N LEU A 156 23.76 -6.86 4.43
CA LEU A 156 23.83 -8.31 4.22
C LEU A 156 22.47 -8.88 3.80
N LYS A 157 21.37 -8.44 4.43
CA LYS A 157 20.01 -8.84 4.06
C LYS A 157 19.64 -8.37 2.65
N ASP A 158 20.01 -7.14 2.28
CA ASP A 158 19.78 -6.62 0.93
C ASP A 158 20.54 -7.44 -0.12
N TRP A 159 21.80 -7.79 0.16
CA TRP A 159 22.64 -8.60 -0.73
C TRP A 159 22.17 -10.04 -0.84
N GLU A 160 21.68 -10.63 0.25
CA GLU A 160 21.09 -11.96 0.26
C GLU A 160 19.78 -12.00 -0.57
N ARG A 161 18.88 -11.02 -0.38
CA ARG A 161 17.68 -10.85 -1.22
C ARG A 161 18.06 -10.71 -2.70
N ALA A 162 19.07 -9.90 -3.00
CA ALA A 162 19.58 -9.71 -4.35
C ALA A 162 20.16 -11.00 -4.95
N LEU A 163 20.90 -11.79 -4.17
CA LEU A 163 21.46 -13.07 -4.59
C LEU A 163 20.35 -14.07 -4.95
N ILE A 164 19.31 -14.17 -4.12
CA ILE A 164 18.14 -15.04 -4.37
C ILE A 164 17.49 -14.69 -5.71
N ILE A 165 17.17 -13.41 -5.93
CA ILE A 165 16.51 -12.92 -7.14
C ILE A 165 17.42 -13.12 -8.36
N TYR A 166 18.68 -12.68 -8.27
CA TYR A 166 19.61 -12.68 -9.40
C TYR A 166 19.94 -14.08 -9.91
N TYR A 167 20.10 -15.05 -9.02
CA TYR A 167 20.39 -16.44 -9.41
C TYR A 167 19.16 -17.31 -9.56
N GLY A 168 17.95 -16.76 -9.35
CA GLY A 168 16.70 -17.50 -9.50
C GLY A 168 16.55 -18.64 -8.49
N LEU A 169 16.96 -18.41 -7.23
CA LEU A 169 16.76 -19.38 -6.16
C LEU A 169 15.27 -19.48 -5.78
N SER A 170 14.89 -20.42 -4.92
CA SER A 170 13.49 -20.59 -4.54
C SER A 170 12.92 -19.32 -3.91
N PRO A 171 11.74 -18.83 -4.36
CA PRO A 171 11.05 -17.70 -3.73
C PRO A 171 10.72 -17.90 -2.25
N ALA A 172 10.65 -19.15 -1.78
CA ALA A 172 10.44 -19.46 -0.36
C ALA A 172 11.57 -18.90 0.54
N LEU A 173 12.79 -18.79 0.01
CA LEU A 173 13.94 -18.21 0.75
C LEU A 173 13.75 -16.71 1.03
N LEU A 174 12.92 -16.02 0.24
CA LEU A 174 12.62 -14.61 0.49
C LEU A 174 11.76 -14.42 1.74
N GLU A 175 10.99 -15.43 2.17
CA GLU A 175 10.08 -15.35 3.31
C GLU A 175 10.81 -15.25 4.65
N GLU A 176 12.08 -15.68 4.70
CA GLU A 176 12.94 -15.60 5.87
C GLU A 176 13.44 -14.18 6.14
N HIS A 177 13.21 -13.23 5.22
CA HIS A 177 13.58 -11.83 5.37
C HIS A 177 12.54 -11.01 6.14
N ASP A 178 13.01 -10.05 6.93
CA ASP A 178 12.16 -9.11 7.66
C ASP A 178 11.23 -8.37 6.71
N GLY A 179 9.92 -8.42 6.99
CA GLY A 179 8.90 -7.73 6.20
C GLY A 179 8.38 -8.52 5.00
N ALA A 180 9.08 -9.55 4.50
CA ALA A 180 8.66 -10.33 3.34
C ALA A 180 7.32 -11.06 3.56
N VAL A 181 7.09 -11.58 4.78
CA VAL A 181 5.79 -12.18 5.16
C VAL A 181 4.66 -11.16 5.10
N GLN A 182 4.93 -9.92 5.50
CA GLN A 182 3.93 -8.85 5.46
C GLN A 182 3.69 -8.35 4.03
N GLU A 183 4.75 -8.22 3.22
CA GLU A 183 4.66 -7.94 1.78
C GLU A 183 3.82 -9.02 1.08
N ARG A 184 4.10 -10.31 1.31
CA ARG A 184 3.35 -11.42 0.72
C ARG A 184 1.87 -11.37 1.13
N ARG A 185 1.57 -11.21 2.42
CA ARG A 185 0.17 -11.10 2.89
C ARG A 185 -0.57 -9.93 2.24
N GLN A 186 0.11 -8.82 1.99
CA GLN A 186 -0.47 -7.70 1.28
C GLN A 186 -0.69 -8.02 -0.20
N ASP A 187 0.30 -8.60 -0.88
CA ASP A 187 0.20 -9.02 -2.28
C ASP A 187 -0.94 -10.04 -2.46
N ASP A 188 -1.09 -11.01 -1.56
CA ASP A 188 -2.19 -12.00 -1.54
C ASP A 188 -3.55 -11.30 -1.41
N ALA A 189 -3.67 -10.34 -0.48
CA ALA A 189 -4.91 -9.58 -0.28
C ALA A 189 -5.24 -8.68 -1.48
N VAL A 190 -4.23 -8.05 -2.10
CA VAL A 190 -4.42 -7.27 -3.33
C VAL A 190 -4.85 -8.18 -4.48
N TYR A 191 -4.30 -9.40 -4.58
CA TYR A 191 -4.68 -10.38 -5.61
C TYR A 191 -6.14 -10.79 -5.49
N VAL A 192 -6.61 -11.08 -4.28
CA VAL A 192 -8.03 -11.36 -4.02
C VAL A 192 -8.91 -10.18 -4.42
N MET A 193 -8.50 -8.96 -4.07
CA MET A 193 -9.24 -7.75 -4.43
C MET A 193 -9.21 -7.44 -5.93
N LEU A 194 -8.22 -7.92 -6.67
CA LEU A 194 -8.13 -7.75 -8.13
C LEU A 194 -9.03 -8.77 -8.86
N HIS A 195 -9.13 -9.99 -8.33
CA HIS A 195 -9.90 -11.11 -8.92
C HIS A 195 -11.17 -11.41 -8.11
N GLN A 196 -11.90 -10.38 -7.67
CA GLN A 196 -13.07 -10.53 -6.78
C GLN A 196 -14.12 -11.53 -7.30
N GLU A 197 -14.28 -11.64 -8.63
CA GLU A 197 -15.23 -12.55 -9.25
C GLU A 197 -14.87 -14.04 -9.07
N GLU A 198 -13.60 -14.34 -8.77
CA GLU A 198 -13.09 -15.70 -8.57
C GLU A 198 -13.07 -16.11 -7.09
N HIS A 199 -13.40 -15.19 -6.19
CA HIS A 199 -13.26 -15.38 -4.74
C HIS A 199 -14.60 -15.31 -4.00
N THR A 200 -14.65 -15.99 -2.86
CA THR A 200 -15.80 -15.97 -1.97
C THR A 200 -15.89 -14.65 -1.19
N ALA A 201 -17.09 -14.31 -0.71
CA ALA A 201 -17.29 -13.14 0.15
C ALA A 201 -16.41 -13.15 1.41
N GLU A 202 -16.16 -14.33 1.98
CA GLU A 202 -15.29 -14.52 3.15
C GLU A 202 -13.82 -14.18 2.82
N GLU A 203 -13.31 -14.66 1.67
CA GLU A 203 -11.95 -14.35 1.21
C GLU A 203 -11.78 -12.86 0.91
N ILE A 204 -12.76 -12.24 0.25
CA ILE A 204 -12.75 -10.79 -0.02
C ILE A 204 -12.74 -10.01 1.29
N MET A 205 -13.55 -10.40 2.26
CA MET A 205 -13.58 -9.74 3.55
C MET A 205 -12.26 -9.88 4.33
N ALA A 206 -11.64 -11.07 4.30
CA ALA A 206 -10.33 -11.29 4.90
C ALA A 206 -9.24 -10.41 4.23
N ALA A 207 -9.29 -10.25 2.91
CA ALA A 207 -8.42 -9.36 2.17
C ALA A 207 -8.64 -7.89 2.57
N VAL A 208 -9.89 -7.43 2.66
CA VAL A 208 -10.25 -6.08 3.13
C VAL A 208 -9.72 -5.82 4.53
N CYS A 209 -9.90 -6.76 5.47
CA CYS A 209 -9.36 -6.67 6.82
C CYS A 209 -7.82 -6.58 6.83
N THR A 210 -7.13 -7.34 5.97
CA THR A 210 -5.68 -7.31 5.82
C THR A 210 -5.18 -5.97 5.27
N LEU A 211 -5.93 -5.37 4.36
CA LEU A 211 -5.59 -4.10 3.72
C LEU A 211 -5.98 -2.87 4.54
N SER A 212 -6.78 -3.06 5.60
CA SER A 212 -7.28 -2.00 6.46
C SER A 212 -6.29 -1.60 7.56
N SER A 213 -6.21 -0.29 7.85
CA SER A 213 -5.58 0.23 9.06
C SER A 213 -6.40 -0.01 10.33
N TYR A 214 -7.71 -0.24 10.19
CA TYR A 214 -8.63 -0.52 11.29
C TYR A 214 -8.90 -2.03 11.40
N ARG A 215 -8.54 -2.61 12.55
CA ARG A 215 -8.68 -4.05 12.82
C ARG A 215 -10.10 -4.39 13.26
N LEU A 216 -11.02 -4.50 12.30
CA LEU A 216 -12.43 -4.81 12.53
C LEU A 216 -12.62 -6.12 13.32
N GLU A 217 -11.80 -7.13 13.05
CA GLU A 217 -11.80 -8.44 13.74
C GLU A 217 -11.60 -8.36 15.27
N ARG A 218 -11.05 -7.25 15.76
CA ARG A 218 -10.87 -6.99 17.20
C ARG A 218 -12.09 -6.33 17.84
N SER A 219 -13.05 -5.85 17.04
CA SER A 219 -14.28 -5.25 17.54
C SER A 219 -15.15 -6.31 18.23
N LYS A 220 -15.72 -5.95 19.39
CA LYS A 220 -16.69 -6.81 20.10
C LYS A 220 -17.96 -7.01 19.27
N LEU A 221 -18.38 -5.97 18.55
CA LEU A 221 -19.55 -6.02 17.66
C LEU A 221 -19.31 -7.04 16.55
N TYR A 222 -18.16 -6.95 15.89
CA TYR A 222 -17.83 -7.82 14.77
C TYR A 222 -17.84 -9.31 15.17
N ARG A 223 -17.37 -9.65 16.37
CA ARG A 223 -17.41 -11.03 16.87
C ARG A 223 -18.81 -11.54 17.22
N ALA A 224 -19.74 -10.63 17.51
CA ALA A 224 -21.12 -11.00 17.83
C ALA A 224 -22.00 -11.08 16.56
N HIS A 225 -21.70 -10.25 15.56
CA HIS A 225 -22.50 -10.07 14.34
C HIS A 225 -21.61 -10.10 13.09
N THR A 226 -20.83 -11.17 12.93
CA THR A 226 -19.83 -11.28 11.84
C THR A 226 -20.52 -11.30 10.48
N ALA A 227 -21.56 -12.12 10.31
CA ALA A 227 -22.25 -12.27 9.03
C ALA A 227 -22.92 -10.97 8.58
N GLU A 228 -23.57 -10.25 9.49
CA GLU A 228 -24.21 -8.97 9.21
C GLU A 228 -23.16 -7.88 8.90
N ALA A 229 -22.07 -7.84 9.67
CA ALA A 229 -21.00 -6.88 9.44
C ALA A 229 -20.32 -7.10 8.09
N ASP A 230 -19.99 -8.36 7.75
CA ASP A 230 -19.37 -8.72 6.47
C ASP A 230 -20.27 -8.32 5.29
N ALA A 231 -21.56 -8.68 5.37
CA ALA A 231 -22.51 -8.35 4.31
C ALA A 231 -22.64 -6.83 4.08
N ILE A 232 -22.72 -6.05 5.16
CA ILE A 232 -22.83 -4.59 5.06
C ILE A 232 -21.52 -3.98 4.56
N VAL A 233 -20.35 -4.44 5.02
CA VAL A 233 -19.06 -3.95 4.53
C VAL A 233 -18.94 -4.17 3.02
N LEU A 234 -19.26 -5.36 2.53
CA LEU A 234 -19.16 -5.68 1.10
C LEU A 234 -20.14 -4.84 0.27
N ARG A 235 -21.37 -4.62 0.76
CA ARG A 235 -22.34 -3.71 0.12
C ARG A 235 -21.83 -2.27 0.06
N VAL A 236 -21.31 -1.75 1.17
CA VAL A 236 -20.72 -0.40 1.22
C VAL A 236 -19.54 -0.28 0.26
N LEU A 237 -18.65 -1.27 0.20
CA LEU A 237 -17.51 -1.24 -0.73
C LEU A 237 -17.97 -1.27 -2.19
N ALA A 238 -18.97 -2.08 -2.53
CA ALA A 238 -19.55 -2.10 -3.88
C ALA A 238 -20.16 -0.73 -4.23
N ARG A 239 -20.92 -0.12 -3.32
CA ARG A 239 -21.53 1.19 -3.54
C ARG A 239 -20.53 2.34 -3.61
N VAL A 240 -19.46 2.26 -2.82
CA VAL A 240 -18.32 3.20 -2.91
C VAL A 240 -17.61 3.03 -4.25
N LYS A 241 -17.39 1.80 -4.72
CA LYS A 241 -16.80 1.55 -6.04
C LYS A 241 -17.64 2.17 -7.17
N GLU A 242 -18.96 1.97 -7.14
CA GLU A 242 -19.88 2.62 -8.10
C GLU A 242 -19.84 4.14 -8.02
N TYR A 243 -19.64 4.71 -6.83
CA TYR A 243 -19.49 6.16 -6.66
C TYR A 243 -18.20 6.67 -7.31
N TYR A 244 -17.09 5.96 -7.12
CA TYR A 244 -15.82 6.28 -7.80
C TYR A 244 -15.98 6.27 -9.33
N GLU A 245 -16.62 5.24 -9.89
CA GLU A 245 -16.82 5.12 -11.35
C GLU A 245 -17.66 6.25 -11.95
N LYS A 246 -18.55 6.88 -11.18
CA LYS A 246 -19.46 7.93 -11.65
C LYS A 246 -18.96 9.35 -11.37
N HIS A 247 -18.26 9.54 -10.25
CA HIS A 247 -18.01 10.86 -9.68
C HIS A 247 -16.52 11.15 -9.42
N ARG A 248 -15.60 10.20 -9.64
CA ARG A 248 -14.16 10.39 -9.40
C ARG A 248 -13.35 10.15 -10.66
N ILE A 249 -12.25 10.89 -10.78
CA ILE A 249 -11.27 10.72 -11.87
C ILE A 249 -10.40 9.49 -11.64
N CYS A 250 -10.02 9.22 -10.38
CA CYS A 250 -9.25 8.03 -10.02
C CYS A 250 -10.17 6.82 -9.83
N ASP A 251 -9.65 5.63 -10.10
CA ASP A 251 -10.38 4.39 -9.86
C ASP A 251 -10.26 3.95 -8.40
N PHE A 252 -11.32 3.33 -7.89
CA PHE A 252 -11.37 2.85 -6.50
C PHE A 252 -10.21 1.90 -6.16
N PHE A 253 -9.77 1.08 -7.12
CA PHE A 253 -8.75 0.07 -6.88
C PHE A 253 -7.38 0.72 -6.67
N SER A 254 -6.94 1.60 -7.58
CA SER A 254 -5.70 2.38 -7.47
C SER A 254 -5.68 3.24 -6.21
N ASP A 255 -6.83 3.81 -5.85
CA ASP A 255 -6.93 4.73 -4.71
C ASP A 255 -6.98 3.99 -3.36
N CYS A 256 -7.82 2.98 -3.20
CA CYS A 256 -8.05 2.33 -1.90
C CYS A 256 -7.28 1.03 -1.70
N ILE A 257 -6.93 0.33 -2.79
CA ILE A 257 -6.30 -1.00 -2.77
C ILE A 257 -4.82 -0.88 -3.11
N ALA A 258 -4.51 -0.76 -4.40
CA ALA A 258 -3.15 -0.68 -4.96
C ALA A 258 -3.21 -0.29 -6.45
N HIS A 259 -2.12 0.21 -7.01
CA HIS A 259 -1.96 0.46 -8.44
C HIS A 259 -0.80 -0.36 -9.01
N SER A 260 -0.88 -0.69 -10.30
CA SER A 260 0.25 -1.30 -11.01
C SER A 260 1.41 -0.32 -11.12
N CYS A 261 2.62 -0.78 -10.83
CA CYS A 261 3.84 0.00 -10.84
C CYS A 261 4.96 -0.82 -11.48
N THR A 262 5.71 -0.20 -12.40
CA THR A 262 6.95 -0.75 -12.94
C THR A 262 8.07 0.22 -12.61
N ARG A 263 9.12 -0.26 -11.92
CA ARG A 263 10.29 0.55 -11.58
C ARG A 263 11.59 -0.17 -11.92
N SER A 264 12.59 0.60 -12.31
CA SER A 264 13.96 0.11 -12.45
C SER A 264 14.52 -0.25 -11.07
N VAL A 265 15.20 -1.39 -10.97
CA VAL A 265 15.83 -1.86 -9.74
C VAL A 265 17.28 -2.20 -10.01
N ASP A 266 18.18 -1.66 -9.19
CA ASP A 266 19.56 -2.14 -9.13
C ASP A 266 19.66 -3.13 -7.95
N LEU A 267 19.68 -4.43 -8.28
CA LEU A 267 19.74 -5.49 -7.28
C LEU A 267 20.98 -5.38 -6.38
N PHE A 268 22.10 -4.86 -6.90
CA PHE A 268 23.37 -4.81 -6.19
C PHE A 268 23.87 -3.37 -5.96
N ALA A 269 22.96 -2.39 -5.84
CA ALA A 269 23.29 -0.96 -5.69
C ALA A 269 24.31 -0.65 -4.59
N SER A 270 24.33 -1.45 -3.52
CA SER A 270 25.23 -1.30 -2.36
C SER A 270 26.43 -2.25 -2.38
N ALA A 271 26.68 -2.97 -3.48
CA ALA A 271 27.75 -3.96 -3.60
C ALA A 271 28.67 -3.72 -4.81
N VAL A 272 29.93 -4.16 -4.70
CA VAL A 272 30.81 -4.25 -5.88
C VAL A 272 30.55 -5.60 -6.54
N PHE A 273 29.66 -5.61 -7.53
CA PHE A 273 29.26 -6.81 -8.25
C PHE A 273 29.56 -6.69 -9.74
N HIS A 274 30.02 -7.80 -10.33
CA HIS A 274 30.11 -7.96 -11.77
C HIS A 274 29.47 -9.30 -12.16
N PRO A 275 28.53 -9.29 -13.12
CA PRO A 275 27.88 -10.51 -13.61
C PRO A 275 28.93 -11.58 -13.97
N PRO A 276 28.86 -12.79 -13.38
CA PRO A 276 29.83 -13.84 -13.70
C PRO A 276 29.65 -14.40 -15.12
N ARG A 277 28.49 -14.17 -15.73
CA ARG A 277 28.08 -14.52 -17.09
C ARG A 277 27.31 -13.35 -17.70
N ALA A 278 27.17 -13.34 -19.03
CA ALA A 278 26.28 -12.40 -19.70
C ALA A 278 24.85 -12.60 -19.15
N GLU A 279 24.15 -11.49 -18.91
CA GLU A 279 22.79 -11.55 -18.41
C GLU A 279 21.86 -12.01 -19.52
N GLU A 280 21.13 -13.09 -19.25
CA GLU A 280 20.09 -13.61 -20.12
C GLU A 280 18.75 -13.01 -19.69
N ASP A 281 17.92 -12.70 -20.68
CA ASP A 281 16.57 -12.19 -20.43
C ASP A 281 15.75 -13.26 -19.70
N ARG A 282 15.13 -12.87 -18.59
CA ARG A 282 14.38 -13.80 -17.72
C ARG A 282 13.43 -13.08 -16.80
N ILE A 283 12.41 -13.81 -16.37
CA ILE A 283 11.44 -13.36 -15.37
C ILE A 283 11.60 -14.22 -14.13
N TYR A 284 11.73 -13.55 -12.99
CA TYR A 284 11.74 -14.14 -11.66
C TYR A 284 10.45 -13.74 -10.93
N ALA A 285 9.48 -14.65 -10.89
CA ALA A 285 8.18 -14.43 -10.27
C ALA A 285 8.22 -14.82 -8.78
N VAL A 286 8.03 -13.84 -7.89
CA VAL A 286 7.91 -14.06 -6.44
C VAL A 286 6.45 -14.34 -6.05
N HIS A 287 5.54 -13.68 -6.75
CA HIS A 287 4.10 -13.75 -6.60
C HIS A 287 3.46 -13.38 -7.95
N PRO A 288 2.23 -13.81 -8.29
CA PRO A 288 1.55 -13.39 -9.52
C PRO A 288 1.56 -11.89 -9.77
N LEU A 289 1.43 -11.10 -8.68
CA LEU A 289 1.48 -9.63 -8.71
C LEU A 289 2.87 -9.01 -8.50
N ARG A 290 3.94 -9.81 -8.33
CA ARG A 290 5.29 -9.30 -8.05
C ARG A 290 6.35 -10.11 -8.81
N GLN A 291 6.89 -9.50 -9.85
CA GLN A 291 7.82 -10.16 -10.77
C GLN A 291 9.01 -9.25 -11.06
N TYR A 292 10.20 -9.84 -11.08
CA TYR A 292 11.43 -9.17 -11.48
C TYR A 292 11.76 -9.60 -12.91
N GLU A 293 11.81 -8.66 -13.84
CA GLU A 293 12.19 -8.89 -15.22
C GLU A 293 13.61 -8.39 -15.45
N CYS A 294 14.46 -9.25 -16.01
CA CYS A 294 15.75 -8.86 -16.55
C CYS A 294 15.63 -8.80 -18.06
N ALA A 295 15.87 -7.63 -18.65
CA ALA A 295 15.86 -7.41 -20.10
C ALA A 295 17.09 -6.59 -20.50
N GLY A 296 17.95 -7.14 -21.36
CA GLY A 296 19.16 -6.46 -21.83
C GLY A 296 20.16 -6.11 -20.71
N GLY A 297 20.15 -6.87 -19.61
CA GLY A 297 21.00 -6.65 -18.44
C GLY A 297 20.50 -5.57 -17.47
N ALA A 298 19.31 -5.00 -17.71
CA ALA A 298 18.64 -4.10 -16.77
C ALA A 298 17.52 -4.86 -16.05
N TRP A 299 17.34 -4.56 -14.76
CA TRP A 299 16.31 -5.19 -13.94
C TRP A 299 15.14 -4.23 -13.69
N GLN A 300 13.94 -4.73 -13.89
CA GLN A 300 12.69 -4.04 -13.60
C GLN A 300 11.87 -4.87 -12.61
N LEU A 301 11.21 -4.18 -11.68
CA LEU A 301 10.22 -4.78 -10.79
C LEU A 301 8.84 -4.36 -11.25
N HIS A 302 8.02 -5.34 -11.60
CA HIS A 302 6.59 -5.20 -11.83
C HIS A 302 5.89 -5.61 -10.55
N SER A 303 5.21 -4.67 -9.91
CA SER A 303 4.47 -4.93 -8.67
C SER A 303 3.21 -4.08 -8.54
N TYR A 304 2.31 -4.50 -7.67
CA TYR A 304 1.23 -3.64 -7.20
C TYR A 304 1.68 -2.91 -5.93
N GLU A 305 1.59 -1.58 -5.95
CA GLU A 305 1.99 -0.73 -4.83
C GLU A 305 0.78 0.03 -4.28
N ARG A 306 0.77 0.23 -2.96
CA ARG A 306 -0.32 0.94 -2.29
C ARG A 306 0.02 2.42 -2.22
N THR A 307 -0.94 3.27 -2.59
CA THR A 307 -0.79 4.71 -2.40
C THR A 307 -0.74 5.06 -0.92
N ASP A 308 -0.11 6.18 -0.59
CA ASP A 308 -0.16 6.74 0.75
C ASP A 308 -1.62 6.94 1.18
N GLY A 309 -1.94 6.58 2.43
CA GLY A 309 -3.31 6.70 2.94
C GLY A 309 -4.29 5.60 2.52
N ALA A 310 -3.94 4.68 1.61
CA ALA A 310 -4.85 3.64 1.13
C ALA A 310 -5.44 2.78 2.28
N ALA A 311 -4.59 2.38 3.23
CA ALA A 311 -5.03 1.62 4.40
C ALA A 311 -5.95 2.44 5.33
N GLN A 312 -5.76 3.76 5.39
CA GLN A 312 -6.57 4.69 6.18
C GLN A 312 -7.94 4.90 5.55
N ARG A 313 -8.04 4.94 4.22
CA ARG A 313 -9.32 5.01 3.50
C ARG A 313 -10.20 3.79 3.78
N ILE A 314 -9.66 2.59 3.58
CA ILE A 314 -10.38 1.34 3.92
C ILE A 314 -10.70 1.30 5.42
N GLY A 315 -9.73 1.66 6.27
CA GLY A 315 -9.93 1.67 7.72
C GLY A 315 -11.01 2.65 8.19
N GLY A 316 -11.13 3.80 7.53
CA GLY A 316 -12.19 4.76 7.76
C GLY A 316 -13.56 4.17 7.47
N LEU A 317 -13.73 3.53 6.30
CA LEU A 317 -14.98 2.88 5.90
C LEU A 317 -15.38 1.78 6.89
N LEU A 318 -14.45 0.86 7.22
CA LEU A 318 -14.74 -0.22 8.17
C LEU A 318 -15.13 0.31 9.56
N ARG A 319 -14.46 1.36 10.02
CA ARG A 319 -14.77 2.00 11.29
C ARG A 319 -16.10 2.76 11.25
N GLY A 320 -16.49 3.31 10.10
CA GLY A 320 -17.79 3.93 9.90
C GLY A 320 -18.91 2.90 9.99
N VAL A 321 -18.73 1.73 9.37
CA VAL A 321 -19.66 0.60 9.48
C VAL A 321 -19.75 0.08 10.92
N ASP A 322 -18.62 -0.14 11.62
CA ASP A 322 -18.63 -0.55 13.04
C ASP A 322 -19.35 0.47 13.93
N THR A 323 -19.19 1.77 13.64
CA THR A 323 -19.90 2.84 14.36
C THR A 323 -21.41 2.75 14.16
N GLN A 324 -21.86 2.62 12.90
CA GLN A 324 -23.29 2.56 12.57
C GLN A 324 -23.95 1.28 13.10
N LEU A 325 -23.26 0.15 13.06
CA LEU A 325 -23.77 -1.08 13.67
C LEU A 325 -23.84 -0.98 15.20
N ARG A 326 -22.87 -0.31 15.85
CA ARG A 326 -22.94 -0.10 17.30
C ARG A 326 -24.14 0.74 17.70
N GLU A 327 -24.45 1.77 16.92
CA GLU A 327 -25.65 2.60 17.09
C GLU A 327 -26.91 1.75 16.95
N HIS A 328 -26.99 0.89 15.93
CA HIS A 328 -28.12 -0.01 15.70
C HIS A 328 -28.35 -1.00 16.86
N TYR A 329 -27.28 -1.61 17.39
CA TYR A 329 -27.34 -2.60 18.47
C TYR A 329 -27.26 -2.00 19.88
N GLY A 330 -27.20 -0.67 20.03
CA GLY A 330 -27.11 0.01 21.33
C GLY A 330 -25.81 -0.28 22.10
N LEU A 331 -24.70 -0.50 21.38
CA LEU A 331 -23.38 -0.80 21.94
C LEU A 331 -22.57 0.48 22.20
N THR A 332 -21.51 0.37 23.01
CA THR A 332 -20.66 1.51 23.38
C THR A 332 -20.05 2.20 22.15
N GLU A 333 -20.24 3.51 22.08
CA GLU A 333 -19.70 4.37 21.03
C GLU A 333 -18.17 4.30 20.94
N ILE A 334 -17.67 4.43 19.71
CA ILE A 334 -16.25 4.56 19.42
C ILE A 334 -15.97 5.94 18.87
N ARG A 335 -14.70 6.37 18.97
CA ARG A 335 -14.27 7.61 18.29
C ARG A 335 -14.63 7.52 16.81
N LEU A 336 -15.28 8.55 16.29
CA LEU A 336 -15.72 8.63 14.90
C LEU A 336 -14.52 8.64 13.93
N PRO A 337 -14.62 7.93 12.79
CA PRO A 337 -13.67 8.11 11.71
C PRO A 337 -13.86 9.48 11.04
N GLN A 338 -12.79 10.01 10.44
CA GLN A 338 -12.89 11.13 9.50
C GLN A 338 -13.34 10.56 8.17
N LEU A 339 -14.64 10.72 7.87
CA LEU A 339 -15.26 10.32 6.62
C LEU A 339 -15.95 11.52 5.99
N LEU A 340 -15.95 11.56 4.67
CA LEU A 340 -16.67 12.55 3.88
C LEU A 340 -18.18 12.35 4.02
N LYS A 341 -18.95 13.41 3.75
CA LYS A 341 -20.43 13.38 3.87
C LYS A 341 -21.05 12.28 3.01
N TRP A 342 -20.58 12.11 1.78
CA TRP A 342 -21.07 11.08 0.87
C TRP A 342 -20.75 9.66 1.36
N GLN A 343 -19.59 9.45 2.01
CA GLN A 343 -19.23 8.16 2.59
C GLN A 343 -20.17 7.79 3.74
N TRP A 344 -20.46 8.75 4.63
CA TRP A 344 -21.46 8.54 5.69
C TRP A 344 -22.85 8.27 5.14
N LYS A 345 -23.25 8.97 4.06
CA LYS A 345 -24.53 8.75 3.38
C LYS A 345 -24.64 7.31 2.89
N ILE A 346 -23.65 6.83 2.14
CA ILE A 346 -23.62 5.44 1.64
C ILE A 346 -23.71 4.44 2.80
N ILE A 347 -22.91 4.60 3.86
CA ILE A 347 -22.91 3.65 4.98
C ILE A 347 -24.29 3.59 5.64
N ARG A 348 -24.95 4.73 5.86
CA ARG A 348 -26.28 4.80 6.48
C ARG A 348 -27.37 4.18 5.60
N GLU A 349 -27.36 4.49 4.31
CA GLU A 349 -28.32 3.96 3.34
C GLU A 349 -28.20 2.43 3.23
N GLU A 350 -26.99 1.91 3.00
CA GLU A 350 -26.76 0.46 2.88
C GLU A 350 -27.11 -0.30 4.17
N THR A 351 -26.78 0.28 5.33
CA THR A 351 -27.13 -0.33 6.63
C THR A 351 -28.64 -0.37 6.84
N ALA A 352 -29.35 0.74 6.55
CA ALA A 352 -30.80 0.81 6.70
C ALA A 352 -31.52 -0.15 5.75
N GLU A 353 -31.09 -0.21 4.49
CA GLU A 353 -31.63 -1.12 3.49
C GLU A 353 -31.38 -2.59 3.84
N PHE A 354 -30.20 -2.93 4.34
CA PHE A 354 -29.89 -4.28 4.79
C PHE A 354 -30.85 -4.76 5.89
N PHE A 355 -31.04 -3.96 6.94
CA PHE A 355 -31.97 -4.31 8.02
C PHE A 355 -33.46 -4.20 7.62
N ALA A 356 -33.81 -3.37 6.64
CA ALA A 356 -35.16 -3.36 6.07
C ALA A 356 -35.44 -4.68 5.32
N ALA A 357 -34.53 -5.11 4.45
CA ALA A 357 -34.65 -6.37 3.72
C ALA A 357 -34.68 -7.58 4.66
N GLN A 358 -33.86 -7.58 5.71
CA GLN A 358 -33.86 -8.65 6.72
C GLN A 358 -35.21 -8.75 7.43
N ARG A 359 -35.78 -7.61 7.85
CA ARG A 359 -37.11 -7.56 8.46
C ARG A 359 -38.21 -8.03 7.51
N GLU A 360 -38.13 -7.72 6.23
CA GLU A 360 -39.08 -8.23 5.23
C GLU A 360 -38.99 -9.75 5.06
N ILE A 361 -37.78 -10.30 5.02
CA ILE A 361 -37.56 -11.76 4.92
C ILE A 361 -38.10 -12.45 6.17
N GLU A 362 -37.85 -11.90 7.36
CA GLU A 362 -38.39 -12.39 8.63
C GLU A 362 -39.92 -12.30 8.67
N ALA A 363 -40.51 -11.18 8.25
CA ALA A 363 -41.96 -11.00 8.19
C ALA A 363 -42.63 -11.99 7.21
N ARG A 364 -41.96 -12.33 6.09
CA ARG A 364 -42.44 -13.35 5.15
C ARG A 364 -42.27 -14.78 5.69
N ARG A 365 -41.31 -15.02 6.59
CA ARG A 365 -41.07 -16.33 7.23
C ARG A 365 -42.06 -16.61 8.38
N VAL A 366 -42.55 -15.59 9.06
CA VAL A 366 -43.47 -15.75 10.21
C VAL A 366 -44.92 -15.64 9.75
N HIS A 367 -45.48 -16.72 9.18
CA HIS A 367 -46.88 -17.14 9.45
C HIS A 367 -47.19 -18.52 8.85
N LEU A 368 -47.05 -19.59 9.64
CA LEU A 368 -47.76 -20.86 9.44
C LEU A 368 -48.50 -21.14 10.74
N ASP A 369 -49.80 -20.86 10.75
CA ASP A 369 -50.67 -21.08 11.90
C ASP A 369 -51.11 -22.55 11.93
N PHE A 370 -50.40 -23.37 12.70
CA PHE A 370 -50.70 -24.78 12.87
C PHE A 370 -52.05 -25.04 13.56
N SER A 371 -52.67 -24.02 14.19
CA SER A 371 -54.03 -24.15 14.73
C SER A 371 -55.10 -24.19 13.63
N GLN A 372 -54.78 -23.68 12.42
CA GLN A 372 -55.66 -23.79 11.25
C GLN A 372 -55.56 -25.14 10.56
N LEU A 373 -54.45 -25.89 10.73
CA LEU A 373 -54.31 -27.22 10.15
C LEU A 373 -55.30 -28.22 10.76
N ASP A 374 -55.62 -28.09 12.06
CA ASP A 374 -56.63 -28.94 12.70
C ASP A 374 -58.05 -28.57 12.26
N ARG A 375 -58.34 -27.28 12.01
CA ARG A 375 -59.60 -26.84 11.37
C ARG A 375 -59.70 -27.33 9.92
N ILE A 376 -58.63 -27.23 9.15
CA ILE A 376 -58.59 -27.71 7.75
C ILE A 376 -58.79 -29.24 7.71
N ARG A 377 -58.20 -29.99 8.65
CA ARG A 377 -58.40 -31.45 8.78
C ARG A 377 -59.83 -31.80 9.22
N ALA A 378 -60.41 -31.03 10.14
CA ALA A 378 -61.79 -31.23 10.58
C ALA A 378 -62.80 -30.89 9.47
N ASP A 379 -62.61 -29.77 8.77
CA ASP A 379 -63.48 -29.37 7.66
C ASP A 379 -63.36 -30.36 6.48
N ALA A 380 -62.16 -30.88 6.21
CA ALA A 380 -61.96 -31.93 5.21
C ALA A 380 -62.68 -33.24 5.57
N ALA A 381 -62.65 -33.67 6.84
CA ALA A 381 -63.35 -34.87 7.31
C ALA A 381 -64.88 -34.74 7.19
N VAL A 382 -65.43 -33.56 7.53
CA VAL A 382 -66.87 -33.27 7.35
C VAL A 382 -67.26 -33.25 5.87
N THR A 383 -66.36 -32.79 5.00
CA THR A 383 -66.60 -32.74 3.56
C THR A 383 -66.53 -34.14 2.94
N GLU A 384 -65.61 -34.99 3.40
CA GLU A 384 -65.54 -36.42 3.04
C GLU A 384 -66.83 -37.16 3.44
N GLU A 385 -67.28 -37.01 4.68
CA GLU A 385 -68.51 -37.63 5.19
C GLU A 385 -69.78 -37.19 4.44
N ARG A 386 -69.79 -35.96 3.90
CA ARG A 386 -70.88 -35.43 3.07
C ARG A 386 -70.84 -35.86 1.60
N LEU A 387 -69.69 -36.32 1.11
CA LEU A 387 -69.48 -36.81 -0.25
C LEU A 387 -69.62 -38.34 -0.35
N ILE A 388 -69.66 -39.04 0.79
CA ILE A 388 -70.08 -40.44 0.86
C ILE A 388 -71.60 -40.46 0.64
N VAL A 389 -71.99 -40.69 -0.61
CA VAL A 389 -73.36 -41.03 -0.98
C VAL A 389 -73.56 -42.50 -0.64
N ASP A 390 -74.57 -42.81 0.18
CA ASP A 390 -75.00 -44.19 0.42
C ASP A 390 -75.36 -44.82 -0.93
N GLU A 391 -74.53 -45.76 -1.39
CA GLU A 391 -74.75 -46.57 -2.59
C GLU A 391 -75.87 -47.58 -2.33
N ASP A 392 -77.11 -47.13 -2.21
CA ASP A 392 -78.32 -47.97 -2.32
C ASP A 392 -79.54 -47.10 -2.62
N ASP A 393 -79.70 -46.68 -3.88
CA ASP A 393 -80.97 -46.84 -4.62
C ASP A 393 -80.84 -46.41 -6.09
N GLU A 394 -81.03 -47.42 -6.95
CA GLU A 394 -81.75 -47.42 -8.25
C GLU A 394 -81.41 -46.43 -9.40
N LEU A 395 -80.75 -47.00 -10.42
CA LEU A 395 -81.18 -47.11 -11.83
C LEU A 395 -81.52 -45.85 -12.68
N LEU A 396 -80.53 -45.45 -13.53
CA LEU A 396 -80.63 -45.05 -14.97
C LEU A 396 -81.46 -43.77 -15.34
N PRO A 397 -81.37 -43.19 -16.58
CA PRO A 397 -80.26 -43.06 -17.55
C PRO A 397 -80.17 -41.66 -18.28
N VAL A 398 -79.02 -41.43 -18.95
CA VAL A 398 -78.84 -40.78 -20.31
C VAL A 398 -78.98 -39.25 -20.53
N ALA A 399 -77.94 -38.75 -21.24
CA ALA A 399 -77.86 -37.63 -22.20
C ALA A 399 -77.92 -36.16 -21.75
N GLY A 400 -76.85 -35.42 -22.10
CA GLY A 400 -76.88 -34.53 -23.27
C GLY A 400 -77.57 -33.16 -23.13
N GLU A 401 -76.72 -32.13 -23.21
CA GLU A 401 -76.96 -30.76 -23.70
C GLU A 401 -77.63 -29.69 -22.80
N ASN A 402 -76.86 -28.60 -22.67
CA ASN A 402 -77.20 -27.18 -22.56
C ASN A 402 -78.05 -26.69 -21.37
N ILE A 403 -77.52 -25.67 -20.68
CA ILE A 403 -78.12 -24.32 -20.45
C ILE A 403 -77.15 -23.51 -19.56
N SER A 404 -76.55 -22.45 -20.12
CA SER A 404 -76.08 -21.23 -19.41
C SER A 404 -77.29 -20.50 -18.80
N PRO A 405 -77.21 -19.63 -17.75
CA PRO A 405 -76.39 -18.41 -17.82
C PRO A 405 -75.99 -17.65 -16.52
N LEU A 406 -75.14 -16.64 -16.77
CA LEU A 406 -75.03 -15.28 -16.19
C LEU A 406 -74.53 -15.06 -14.73
N MET A 407 -73.47 -14.23 -14.61
CA MET A 407 -73.45 -12.88 -13.98
C MET A 407 -71.97 -12.44 -13.80
N GLN A 408 -71.41 -11.62 -14.69
CA GLN A 408 -71.30 -10.15 -14.68
C GLN A 408 -70.17 -9.56 -13.81
N GLU A 409 -69.10 -9.15 -14.50
CA GLU A 409 -68.02 -8.28 -14.02
C GLU A 409 -68.47 -6.81 -13.99
N HIS A 410 -68.00 -6.06 -13.00
CA HIS A 410 -68.00 -4.59 -13.03
C HIS A 410 -66.75 -4.01 -12.37
N SER A 411 -65.95 -3.32 -13.18
CA SER A 411 -64.94 -2.35 -12.76
C SER A 411 -65.61 -1.09 -12.19
N PRO A 412 -64.86 -0.26 -11.44
CA PRO A 412 -64.97 1.17 -11.66
C PRO A 412 -63.64 1.94 -11.65
N GLN A 413 -63.65 3.04 -12.42
CA GLN A 413 -62.77 4.21 -12.33
C GLN A 413 -63.67 5.46 -12.56
N PRO A 414 -63.18 6.71 -12.45
CA PRO A 414 -63.18 7.64 -11.31
C PRO A 414 -64.22 8.79 -11.44
N PRO A 415 -64.22 9.79 -10.53
CA PRO A 415 -64.59 11.15 -10.93
C PRO A 415 -63.62 12.25 -10.46
N ALA A 416 -63.67 13.38 -11.19
CA ALA A 416 -62.82 14.57 -11.06
C ALA A 416 -63.55 15.77 -10.42
N ALA A 417 -62.75 16.62 -9.74
CA ALA A 417 -62.75 18.08 -9.58
C ALA A 417 -64.00 18.86 -9.07
N GLN A 418 -63.83 19.69 -8.02
CA GLN A 418 -63.65 21.15 -8.12
C GLN A 418 -63.53 21.88 -6.75
N ASP A 419 -62.54 22.79 -6.70
CA ASP A 419 -62.41 24.11 -6.02
C ASP A 419 -62.82 24.39 -4.55
N ALA A 420 -61.86 24.90 -3.76
CA ALA A 420 -61.89 26.27 -3.20
C ALA A 420 -60.66 26.62 -2.29
N ALA A 421 -59.87 27.61 -2.75
CA ALA A 421 -59.24 28.75 -2.04
C ALA A 421 -58.52 28.64 -0.66
N ALA A 422 -57.19 28.86 -0.72
CA ALA A 422 -56.38 29.93 -0.10
C ALA A 422 -56.23 30.12 1.45
N ALA A 423 -55.01 29.76 1.91
CA ALA A 423 -54.03 30.51 2.76
C ALA A 423 -54.25 30.72 4.29
N PRO A 424 -53.19 31.01 5.07
CA PRO A 424 -51.86 30.35 5.21
C PRO A 424 -51.53 30.05 6.71
N TYR A 425 -50.23 29.96 7.07
CA TYR A 425 -49.60 29.83 8.42
C TYR A 425 -49.25 28.39 8.86
N THR A 426 -48.09 28.03 9.43
CA THR A 426 -46.76 28.65 9.65
C THR A 426 -45.83 27.51 10.11
N ASN A 427 -44.61 27.46 9.57
CA ASN A 427 -43.50 26.60 10.03
C ASN A 427 -43.05 26.96 11.46
N PRO A 428 -42.74 26.00 12.35
CA PRO A 428 -41.86 26.27 13.47
C PRO A 428 -40.40 26.21 13.03
N GLN A 429 -39.76 27.39 13.08
CA GLN A 429 -38.32 27.66 13.11
C GLN A 429 -37.55 26.61 13.95
N GLN A 430 -36.47 26.00 13.45
CA GLN A 430 -35.11 26.57 13.43
C GLN A 430 -34.74 27.30 14.74
N GLN A 431 -34.04 26.59 15.63
CA GLN A 431 -33.20 27.23 16.64
C GLN A 431 -31.76 27.17 16.17
N ASP A 432 -31.29 28.34 15.75
CA ASP A 432 -29.89 28.66 15.54
C ASP A 432 -29.10 28.46 16.85
N THR A 433 -28.01 27.72 16.76
CA THR A 433 -26.86 27.89 17.66
C THR A 433 -25.64 28.13 16.77
N PRO A 434 -25.02 29.31 16.81
CA PRO A 434 -23.90 29.63 15.93
C PRO A 434 -22.64 28.96 16.50
N SER A 435 -22.13 27.96 15.77
CA SER A 435 -20.75 27.49 15.92
C SER A 435 -20.00 27.85 14.65
N SER A 436 -19.72 29.14 14.50
CA SER A 436 -18.75 29.65 13.54
C SER A 436 -17.34 29.27 14.01
N SER A 437 -16.82 28.17 13.50
CA SER A 437 -15.40 28.05 13.26
C SER A 437 -15.23 27.91 11.75
N SER A 438 -15.31 29.03 11.05
CA SER A 438 -14.83 29.16 9.68
C SER A 438 -13.33 28.85 9.73
N VAL A 439 -12.97 27.60 9.42
CA VAL A 439 -11.58 27.30 9.05
C VAL A 439 -11.39 27.94 7.69
N ASP A 440 -10.98 29.19 7.70
CA ASP A 440 -10.62 29.91 6.48
C ASP A 440 -9.33 29.27 5.99
N HIS A 441 -9.39 28.46 4.92
CA HIS A 441 -8.28 27.64 4.39
C HIS A 441 -7.14 28.49 3.77
N GLY A 442 -6.93 29.72 4.25
CA GLY A 442 -5.89 30.61 3.77
C GLY A 442 -6.05 31.00 2.30
N LEU A 443 -7.27 30.93 1.75
CA LEU A 443 -7.55 31.44 0.41
C LEU A 443 -7.21 32.93 0.40
N THR A 444 -6.40 33.35 -0.56
CA THR A 444 -6.07 34.77 -0.73
C THR A 444 -7.32 35.54 -1.13
N GLN A 445 -7.34 36.86 -0.92
CA GLN A 445 -8.48 37.68 -1.31
C GLN A 445 -8.82 37.55 -2.81
N ALA A 446 -7.80 37.38 -3.65
CA ALA A 446 -7.95 37.14 -5.07
C ALA A 446 -8.57 35.77 -5.37
N GLU A 447 -8.13 34.71 -4.70
CA GLU A 447 -8.69 33.36 -4.84
C GLU A 447 -10.16 33.30 -4.37
N LYS A 448 -10.50 33.95 -3.26
CA LYS A 448 -11.89 34.06 -2.79
C LYS A 448 -12.77 34.79 -3.80
N ARG A 449 -12.27 35.92 -4.33
CA ARG A 449 -12.98 36.70 -5.35
C ARG A 449 -13.18 35.90 -6.64
N LEU A 450 -12.19 35.11 -7.04
CA LEU A 450 -12.30 34.22 -8.20
C LEU A 450 -13.34 33.12 -7.96
N LEU A 451 -13.26 32.41 -6.83
CA LEU A 451 -14.20 31.36 -6.46
C LEU A 451 -15.65 31.88 -6.39
N CYS A 452 -15.87 33.04 -5.77
CA CYS A 452 -17.19 33.68 -5.75
C CYS A 452 -17.68 34.07 -7.15
N ALA A 453 -16.82 34.59 -8.00
CA ALA A 453 -17.18 34.93 -9.38
C ALA A 453 -17.58 33.69 -10.17
N LEU A 454 -16.88 32.56 -9.99
CA LEU A 454 -17.22 31.29 -10.64
C LEU A 454 -18.53 30.67 -10.12
N LEU A 455 -18.81 30.79 -8.81
CA LEU A 455 -20.07 30.32 -8.22
C LEU A 455 -21.28 31.16 -8.66
N THR A 456 -21.12 32.49 -8.73
CA THR A 456 -22.20 33.44 -9.05
C THR A 456 -22.34 33.78 -10.54
N GLY A 457 -21.44 33.28 -11.40
CA GLY A 457 -21.41 33.62 -12.82
C GLY A 457 -20.93 35.05 -13.13
N GLY A 458 -20.12 35.63 -12.25
CA GLY A 458 -19.54 36.98 -12.39
C GLY A 458 -18.42 37.06 -13.43
N THR A 459 -18.05 38.29 -13.83
CA THR A 459 -17.01 38.53 -14.83
C THR A 459 -15.58 38.34 -14.27
N LEU A 460 -14.69 37.76 -15.08
CA LEU A 460 -13.30 37.46 -14.70
C LEU A 460 -12.28 38.49 -15.23
N ASP A 461 -12.74 39.60 -15.82
CA ASP A 461 -11.89 40.62 -16.47
C ASP A 461 -10.87 41.27 -15.52
N TRP A 462 -11.19 41.30 -14.22
CA TRP A 462 -10.34 41.86 -13.17
C TRP A 462 -9.02 41.08 -13.00
N VAL A 463 -9.02 39.75 -13.26
CA VAL A 463 -7.83 38.90 -13.07
C VAL A 463 -6.68 39.38 -13.94
N ARG A 464 -6.97 39.69 -15.22
CA ARG A 464 -5.98 40.23 -16.15
C ARG A 464 -5.64 41.70 -15.86
N ALA A 465 -6.63 42.50 -15.44
CA ALA A 465 -6.43 43.91 -15.13
C ALA A 465 -5.50 44.14 -13.92
N GLU A 466 -5.52 43.23 -12.95
CA GLU A 466 -4.67 43.25 -11.75
C GLU A 466 -3.33 42.50 -11.94
N GLY A 467 -3.03 42.05 -13.17
CA GLY A 467 -1.77 41.40 -13.51
C GLY A 467 -1.62 39.96 -13.01
N GLN A 468 -2.73 39.31 -12.64
CA GLN A 468 -2.73 37.92 -12.18
C GLN A 468 -2.97 36.93 -13.33
N ILE A 469 -2.54 35.68 -13.13
CA ILE A 469 -2.70 34.60 -14.09
C ILE A 469 -3.83 33.70 -13.61
N LEU A 470 -4.87 33.55 -14.44
CA LEU A 470 -6.08 32.79 -14.11
C LEU A 470 -5.79 31.33 -13.73
N SER A 471 -4.92 30.64 -14.48
CA SER A 471 -4.53 29.26 -14.18
C SER A 471 -3.86 29.12 -12.80
N VAL A 472 -2.99 30.07 -12.43
CA VAL A 472 -2.29 30.05 -11.13
C VAL A 472 -3.28 30.20 -9.96
N LEU A 473 -4.32 31.02 -10.12
CA LEU A 473 -5.36 31.16 -9.09
C LEU A 473 -6.23 29.90 -9.00
N VAL A 474 -6.57 29.29 -10.14
CA VAL A 474 -7.33 28.03 -10.17
C VAL A 474 -6.52 26.91 -9.51
N ASP A 475 -5.24 26.76 -9.86
CA ASP A 475 -4.34 25.77 -9.29
C ASP A 475 -4.18 25.99 -7.77
N GLY A 476 -4.02 27.26 -7.33
CA GLY A 476 -3.93 27.60 -5.92
C GLY A 476 -5.21 27.32 -5.12
N ILE A 477 -6.39 27.53 -5.71
CA ILE A 477 -7.67 27.16 -5.09
C ILE A 477 -7.78 25.63 -4.98
N ASN A 478 -7.49 24.92 -6.07
CA ASN A 478 -7.56 23.46 -6.12
C ASN A 478 -6.58 22.84 -5.11
N GLU A 479 -5.35 23.32 -5.00
CA GLU A 479 -4.35 22.85 -4.04
C GLU A 479 -4.82 23.05 -2.59
N LYS A 480 -5.34 24.24 -2.26
CA LYS A 480 -5.79 24.56 -0.89
C LYS A 480 -7.05 23.82 -0.47
N LEU A 481 -7.94 23.52 -1.42
CA LEU A 481 -9.18 22.80 -1.16
C LEU A 481 -9.02 21.28 -1.34
N TYR A 482 -7.87 20.80 -1.83
CA TYR A 482 -7.62 19.37 -2.01
C TYR A 482 -7.70 18.58 -0.70
N GLU A 483 -7.22 19.13 0.42
CA GLU A 483 -7.28 18.43 1.72
C GLU A 483 -8.73 18.12 2.16
N ASP A 484 -9.68 18.97 1.76
CA ASP A 484 -11.08 18.90 2.18
C ASP A 484 -11.94 18.06 1.23
N PHE A 485 -11.73 18.25 -0.07
CA PHE A 485 -12.54 17.60 -1.10
C PHE A 485 -11.87 16.33 -1.64
N SER A 486 -10.56 16.19 -1.42
CA SER A 486 -9.69 15.14 -1.99
C SER A 486 -9.79 15.06 -3.51
N ASP A 487 -10.08 16.20 -4.14
CA ASP A 487 -10.37 16.34 -5.56
C ASP A 487 -10.18 17.80 -6.02
N THR A 488 -10.08 18.01 -7.33
CA THR A 488 -10.10 19.35 -7.93
C THR A 488 -11.52 19.90 -7.95
N VAL A 489 -11.69 21.14 -7.48
CA VAL A 489 -13.01 21.78 -7.33
C VAL A 489 -13.36 22.75 -8.46
N ILE A 490 -12.35 23.24 -9.20
CA ILE A 490 -12.51 24.08 -10.40
C ILE A 490 -11.80 23.39 -11.57
N GLU A 491 -12.49 23.24 -12.70
CA GLU A 491 -11.95 22.60 -13.91
C GLU A 491 -12.44 23.26 -15.22
N GLY A 492 -11.76 22.96 -16.33
CA GLY A 492 -12.14 23.38 -17.69
C GLY A 492 -11.51 24.69 -18.20
N GLU A 493 -11.66 24.91 -19.52
CA GLU A 493 -11.37 26.18 -20.21
C GLU A 493 -12.62 26.60 -21.02
N PRO A 494 -13.44 27.56 -20.55
CA PRO A 494 -13.26 28.43 -19.39
C PRO A 494 -13.42 27.68 -18.04
N PRO A 495 -12.75 28.14 -16.96
CA PRO A 495 -12.82 27.49 -15.66
C PRO A 495 -14.24 27.56 -15.09
N ALA A 496 -14.74 26.44 -14.59
CA ALA A 496 -16.04 26.28 -13.96
C ALA A 496 -15.91 25.45 -12.68
N VAL A 497 -16.79 25.69 -11.71
CA VAL A 497 -16.87 24.88 -10.50
C VAL A 497 -17.49 23.53 -10.84
N VAL A 498 -16.90 22.45 -10.35
CA VAL A 498 -17.46 21.10 -10.48
C VAL A 498 -18.80 21.05 -9.75
N GLU A 499 -19.88 20.69 -10.45
CA GLU A 499 -21.25 20.78 -9.95
C GLU A 499 -21.47 20.01 -8.63
N ASP A 500 -20.79 18.88 -8.45
CA ASP A 500 -20.88 18.05 -7.23
C ASP A 500 -20.40 18.78 -5.96
N TYR A 501 -19.55 19.81 -6.11
CA TYR A 501 -19.05 20.62 -5.00
C TYR A 501 -19.69 22.00 -4.92
N ARG A 502 -20.54 22.38 -5.88
CA ARG A 502 -21.15 23.73 -5.95
C ARG A 502 -21.90 24.08 -4.67
N ASP A 503 -22.82 23.24 -4.23
CA ASP A 503 -23.64 23.51 -3.03
C ASP A 503 -22.78 23.67 -1.76
N GLU A 504 -21.70 22.88 -1.65
CA GLU A 504 -20.80 22.93 -0.51
C GLU A 504 -19.88 24.15 -0.55
N LEU A 505 -19.43 24.56 -1.74
CA LEU A 505 -18.64 25.77 -1.95
C LEU A 505 -19.48 27.04 -1.77
N GLU A 506 -20.73 27.05 -2.25
CA GLU A 506 -21.69 28.13 -2.02
C GLU A 506 -21.96 28.27 -0.52
N GLY A 507 -22.23 27.18 0.19
CA GLY A 507 -22.46 27.23 1.64
C GLY A 507 -21.29 27.78 2.45
N ARG A 508 -20.04 27.62 1.97
CA ARG A 508 -18.83 28.04 2.68
C ARG A 508 -18.32 29.43 2.28
N TYR A 509 -18.46 29.82 1.01
CA TYR A 509 -17.76 30.98 0.45
C TYR A 509 -18.69 32.07 -0.10
N SER A 510 -19.99 31.83 -0.23
CA SER A 510 -20.94 32.86 -0.71
C SER A 510 -21.17 34.01 0.30
N HIS A 511 -20.92 33.79 1.60
CA HIS A 511 -21.23 34.75 2.68
C HIS A 511 -20.03 35.57 3.17
N GLY A 512 -18.92 35.62 2.41
CA GLY A 512 -17.66 36.24 2.85
C GLY A 512 -17.33 37.61 2.25
N ILE A 513 -18.31 38.34 1.72
CA ILE A 513 -18.09 39.66 1.10
C ILE A 513 -18.94 40.71 1.84
N GLU A 514 -18.36 41.30 2.89
CA GLU A 514 -18.49 42.73 3.19
C GLU A 514 -17.10 43.37 3.20
#